data_AF-A0A2G1Z4M6-F1
#
_entry.id   AF-A0A2G1Z4M6-F1
#
_cell.length_a   1.000
_cell.length_b   1.000
_cell.length_c   1.000
_cell.angle_alpha   90.00
_cell.angle_beta   90.00
_cell.angle_gamma   90.00
#
_symmetry.space_group_name_H-M   'P 1'
#
loop_
_entity.id
_entity.type
_entity.pdbx_description
1 polymer ?
#
loop_
_entity_poly.entity_id
_entity_poly.type
_entity_poly.pdbx_seq_one_letter_code
_entity_poly.pdbx_strand_id
1 'polypeptide(L)' 'MFFKKESLAETIACGDVFYRHMMMSLQEQAKVLRVENDDQGIPHVHYEKTVIRTGYQEHAGHRVLALATFEREFHLAH' A
#
# COMPACT_ATOMS: atom_id res chain seq x y z
N MET A 1 29.74 2.24 7.79
CA MET A 1 28.36 2.15 8.32
C MET A 1 27.46 1.88 7.12
N PHE A 2 27.08 0.61 6.91
CA PHE A 2 26.13 0.25 5.86
C PHE A 2 24.74 0.48 6.44
N PHE A 3 24.05 1.52 5.98
CA PHE A 3 22.66 1.73 6.30
C PHE A 3 21.88 0.55 5.72
N LYS A 4 21.52 -0.42 6.59
CA LYS A 4 20.51 -1.40 6.27
C LYS A 4 19.29 -0.59 5.87
N LYS A 5 18.94 -0.64 4.59
CA LYS A 5 17.61 -0.26 4.14
C LYS A 5 16.71 -1.29 4.81
N GLU A 6 16.17 -0.96 5.98
CA GLU A 6 15.09 -1.74 6.60
C GLU A 6 14.04 -1.87 5.49
N SER A 7 13.94 -3.07 4.92
CA SER A 7 13.02 -3.30 3.82
C SER A 7 11.65 -3.03 4.40
N LEU A 8 10.85 -2.16 3.78
CA LEU A 8 9.49 -1.89 4.24
C LEU A 8 8.62 -3.17 4.22
N ALA A 9 9.12 -4.25 3.62
CA ALA A 9 8.62 -5.62 3.76
C ALA A 9 8.58 -6.10 5.22
N GLU A 10 9.58 -5.69 6.01
CA GLU A 10 9.71 -5.99 7.44
C GLU A 10 8.86 -5.04 8.29
N THR A 11 8.45 -3.89 7.74
CA THR A 11 7.68 -2.85 8.44
C THR A 11 6.19 -2.86 8.10
N ILE A 12 5.80 -3.34 6.92
CA ILE A 12 4.39 -3.49 6.52
C ILE A 12 3.77 -4.69 7.22
N ALA A 13 2.80 -4.40 8.08
CA ALA A 13 1.98 -5.40 8.72
C ALA A 13 0.62 -5.57 8.02
N CYS A 14 0.03 -6.75 8.18
CA CYS A 14 -1.37 -6.97 7.88
C CYS A 14 -2.24 -6.00 8.70
N GLY A 15 -3.12 -5.27 8.03
CA GLY A 15 -4.00 -4.27 8.64
C GLY A 15 -3.50 -2.83 8.52
N ASP A 16 -2.23 -2.62 8.15
CA ASP A 16 -1.71 -1.27 7.95
C ASP A 16 -2.46 -0.53 6.86
N VAL A 17 -2.65 0.77 7.06
CA VAL A 17 -3.40 1.62 6.15
C VAL A 17 -2.49 2.69 5.59
N PHE A 18 -2.37 2.69 4.28
CA PHE A 18 -1.60 3.66 3.53
C PHE A 18 -2.52 4.57 2.75
N TYR A 19 -2.03 5.76 2.43
CA TYR A 19 -2.77 6.74 1.66
C TYR A 19 -1.96 7.30 0.51
N ARG A 20 -2.67 7.63 -0.56
CA ARG A 20 -2.15 8.30 -1.73
C ARG A 20 -3.07 9.46 -2.06
N HIS A 21 -2.49 10.65 -2.13
CA HIS A 21 -3.21 11.80 -2.65
C HIS A 21 -3.31 11.70 -4.18
N MET A 22 -4.52 11.85 -4.70
CA MET A 22 -4.77 11.99 -6.12
C MET A 22 -5.13 13.44 -6.47
N MET A 23 -5.10 13.76 -7.76
CA MET A 23 -5.61 15.04 -8.26
C MET A 23 -7.10 15.19 -7.91
N MET A 24 -7.56 16.43 -7.68
CA MET A 24 -8.97 16.79 -7.44
C MET A 24 -9.60 16.25 -6.13
N SER A 25 -8.97 16.49 -4.98
CA SER A 25 -9.51 16.16 -3.64
C SER A 25 -9.92 14.69 -3.46
N LEU A 26 -9.32 13.81 -4.27
CA LEU A 26 -9.46 12.36 -4.17
C LEU A 26 -8.31 11.83 -3.34
N GLN A 27 -8.61 10.94 -2.39
CA GLN A 27 -7.62 10.25 -1.59
C GLN A 27 -7.85 8.75 -1.75
N GLU A 28 -6.81 8.03 -2.13
CA GLU A 28 -6.85 6.58 -2.12
C GLU A 28 -6.34 6.09 -0.79
N GLN A 29 -7.08 5.17 -0.19
CA GLN A 29 -6.69 4.39 0.96
C GLN A 29 -6.37 2.97 0.48
N ALA A 30 -5.26 2.44 0.95
CA ALA A 30 -4.82 1.07 0.71
C ALA A 30 -4.64 0.38 2.07
N LYS A 31 -5.53 -0.56 2.37
CA LYS A 31 -5.43 -1.39 3.59
C LYS A 31 -4.73 -2.69 3.24
N VAL A 32 -3.55 -2.92 3.82
CA VAL A 32 -2.78 -4.14 3.58
C VAL A 32 -3.51 -5.34 4.16
N LEU A 33 -3.71 -6.34 3.31
CA LEU A 33 -4.31 -7.63 3.69
C LEU A 33 -3.22 -8.65 4.01
N ARG A 34 -2.16 -8.69 3.20
CA ARG A 34 -0.99 -9.56 3.38
C ARG A 34 0.13 -9.17 2.44
N VAL A 35 1.34 -9.64 2.74
CA VAL A 35 2.49 -9.58 1.83
C VAL A 35 2.90 -11.01 1.52
N GLU A 36 3.00 -11.33 0.23
CA GLU A 36 3.43 -12.65 -0.25
C GLU A 36 4.55 -12.51 -1.26
N ASN A 37 5.47 -13.45 -1.30
CA ASN A 37 6.50 -13.51 -2.33
C ASN A 37 5.97 -14.29 -3.53
N ASP A 38 6.30 -13.83 -4.74
CA ASP A 38 6.07 -14.62 -5.95
C ASP A 38 7.10 -15.76 -6.10
N ASP A 39 6.99 -16.55 -7.16
CA ASP A 39 7.92 -17.64 -7.47
C ASP A 39 9.38 -17.18 -7.69
N GLN A 40 9.60 -15.87 -7.89
CA GLN A 40 10.92 -15.25 -8.05
C GLN A 40 11.45 -14.62 -6.76
N GLY A 41 10.70 -14.71 -5.65
CA GLY A 41 11.06 -14.13 -4.36
C GLY A 41 10.77 -12.62 -4.26
N ILE A 42 9.99 -12.04 -5.18
CA ILE A 42 9.63 -10.62 -5.16
C ILE A 42 8.41 -10.43 -4.25
N PRO A 43 8.51 -9.57 -3.22
CA PRO A 43 7.39 -9.30 -2.32
C PRO A 43 6.29 -8.50 -3.01
N HIS A 44 5.06 -8.99 -2.89
CA HIS A 44 3.83 -8.40 -3.40
C HIS A 44 2.88 -8.10 -2.25
N VAL A 45 2.40 -6.87 -2.19
CA VAL A 45 1.41 -6.40 -1.23
C VAL A 45 0.04 -6.63 -1.81
N HIS A 46 -0.74 -7.47 -1.13
CA HIS A 46 -2.18 -7.60 -1.35
C HIS A 46 -2.88 -6.60 -0.46
N TYR A 47 -3.71 -5.73 -1.02
CA TYR A 47 -4.39 -4.68 -0.28
C TYR A 47 -5.82 -4.46 -0.77
N GLU A 48 -6.69 -4.01 0.13
CA GLU A 48 -8.00 -3.48 -0.24
C GLU A 48 -7.86 -2.00 -0.58
N LYS A 49 -8.37 -1.61 -1.75
CA LYS A 49 -8.33 -0.23 -2.21
C LYS A 49 -9.68 0.43 -1.95
N THR A 50 -9.63 1.61 -1.34
CA THR A 50 -10.80 2.45 -1.09
C THR A 50 -10.52 3.85 -1.61
N VAL A 51 -11.39 4.40 -2.46
CA VAL A 51 -11.28 5.77 -2.95
C VAL A 51 -12.19 6.66 -2.13
N ILE A 52 -11.60 7.67 -1.50
CA ILE A 52 -12.28 8.65 -0.67
C ILE A 52 -12.39 9.95 -1.47
N ARG A 53 -13.62 10.42 -1.65
CA ARG A 53 -13.97 11.74 -2.21
C ARG A 53 -14.78 12.49 -1.17
N THR A 54 -14.84 13.82 -1.26
CA THR A 54 -15.74 14.64 -0.45
C THR A 54 -17.17 14.10 -0.48
N GLY A 55 -17.62 13.51 0.63
CA GLY A 55 -18.97 12.97 0.81
C GLY A 55 -19.22 11.56 0.25
N TYR A 56 -18.21 10.87 -0.29
CA TYR A 56 -18.38 9.52 -0.86
C TYR A 56 -17.14 8.66 -0.69
N GLN A 57 -17.34 7.40 -0.29
CA GLN A 57 -16.30 6.38 -0.19
C GLN A 57 -16.67 5.21 -1.09
N GLU A 58 -15.75 4.83 -1.98
CA GLU A 58 -15.93 3.71 -2.90
C GLU A 58 -14.92 2.61 -2.63
N HIS A 59 -15.40 1.39 -2.37
CA HIS A 59 -14.53 0.22 -2.27
C HIS A 59 -14.19 -0.26 -3.68
N ALA A 60 -12.93 -0.08 -4.09
CA ALA A 60 -12.42 -0.46 -5.40
C ALA A 60 -11.87 -1.91 -5.44
N GLY A 61 -12.10 -2.68 -4.37
CA GLY A 61 -11.80 -4.11 -4.27
C GLY A 61 -10.34 -4.44 -3.94
N HIS A 62 -10.01 -5.73 -4.07
CA HIS A 62 -8.67 -6.25 -3.78
C HIS A 62 -7.71 -5.96 -4.94
N ARG A 63 -6.50 -5.52 -4.62
CA ARG A 63 -5.42 -5.22 -5.56
C ARG A 63 -4.12 -5.84 -5.07
N VAL A 64 -3.21 -6.07 -6.01
CA VAL A 64 -1.88 -6.60 -5.76
C VAL A 64 -0.88 -5.69 -6.45
N LEU A 65 0.14 -5.27 -5.71
CA LEU A 65 1.27 -4.50 -6.24
C LEU A 65 2.57 -5.04 -5.68
N ALA A 66 3.62 -5.03 -6.48
CA ALA A 66 4.97 -5.26 -5.96
C ALA A 66 5.27 -4.23 -4.86
N LEU A 67 5.85 -4.69 -3.75
CA LEU A 67 6.13 -3.87 -2.58
C LEU A 67 6.90 -2.58 -2.94
N ALA A 68 7.95 -2.69 -3.75
CA ALA A 68 8.72 -1.53 -4.19
C ALA A 68 7.88 -0.50 -4.97
N THR A 69 6.85 -0.94 -5.69
CA THR A 69 5.91 -0.05 -6.37
C THR A 69 4.92 0.56 -5.37
N PHE A 70 4.43 -0.26 -4.44
CA PHE A 70 3.52 0.17 -3.38
C PHE A 70 4.15 1.27 -2.51
N GLU A 71 5.39 1.08 -2.05
CA GLU A 71 6.17 2.07 -1.29
C GLU A 71 6.32 3.42 -2.00
N ARG A 72 6.45 3.39 -3.32
CA ARG A 72 6.64 4.60 -4.13
C ARG A 72 5.33 5.36 -4.31
N GLU A 73 4.21 4.66 -4.39
CA GLU A 73 2.91 5.25 -4.70
C GLU A 73 2.09 5.61 -3.45
N PHE A 74 2.32 4.93 -2.33
CA PHE A 74 1.54 5.06 -1.11
C PHE A 74 2.41 5.49 0.06
N HIS A 75 1.92 6.46 0.83
CA HIS A 75 2.56 6.97 2.04
C HIS A 75 1.89 6.40 3.28
N LEU A 76 2.68 6.11 4.33
CA LEU A 76 2.15 5.73 5.64
C LEU A 76 1.34 6.89 6.22
N ALA A 77 0.12 6.61 6.70
CA ALA A 77 -0.56 7.52 7.61
C ALA A 77 0.18 7.48 8.94
N HIS A 78 0.77 8.61 9.30
CA HIS A 78 1.51 8.80 10.54
C HIS A 78 0.61 9.32 11.66
#